data_AF-A0A9Q3Q603-F1
#
_entry.id   AF-A0A9Q3Q603-F1
#
_cell.length_a   1.000
_cell.length_b   1.000
_cell.length_c   1.000
_cell.angle_alpha   90.00
_cell.angle_beta   90.00
_cell.angle_gamma   90.00
#
_symmetry.space_group_name_H-M   'P 1'
#
loop_
_entity.id
_entity.type
_entity.pdbx_description
1 polymer ?
#
loop_
_entity_poly.entity_id
_entity_poly.type
_entity_poly.pdbx_seq_one_letter_code
_entity_poly.pdbx_strand_id
1 'polypeptide(L)'
;MPIYGNFVVLSFTPKPPEIVEVEDYPGPVNKILNARKIRLNGKDQRQYLVRFKNQTADKDKLLEEDAIPDGKIHLIRFRASRRTEKSHQ
;
A
#
# COMPACT_ATOMS: atom_id res chain seq x y z
N MET A 1 19.63 -7.90 -61.32
CA MET A 1 18.47 -7.29 -60.67
C MET A 1 18.73 -7.26 -59.17
N PRO A 2 18.75 -6.10 -58.49
CA PRO A 2 18.85 -6.07 -57.03
C PRO A 2 17.45 -6.06 -56.39
N ILE A 3 17.30 -6.84 -55.32
CA ILE A 3 16.07 -6.99 -54.53
C ILE A 3 16.11 -5.94 -53.42
N TYR A 4 15.17 -5.00 -53.44
CA TYR A 4 15.03 -3.99 -52.39
C TYR A 4 14.43 -4.64 -51.14
N GLY A 5 15.26 -4.87 -50.12
CA GLY A 5 14.82 -5.30 -48.80
C GLY A 5 14.26 -4.13 -48.01
N ASN A 6 12.99 -4.24 -47.61
CA ASN A 6 12.33 -3.27 -46.73
C ASN A 6 12.88 -3.42 -45.30
N PHE A 7 13.60 -2.42 -44.82
CA PHE A 7 14.08 -2.38 -43.43
C PHE A 7 13.01 -1.71 -42.55
N VAL A 8 12.37 -2.50 -41.68
CA VAL A 8 11.47 -1.98 -40.64
C VAL A 8 12.32 -1.43 -39.51
N VAL A 9 12.32 -0.11 -39.35
CA VAL A 9 13.02 0.57 -38.25
C VAL A 9 12.16 0.45 -36.99
N LEU A 10 12.53 -0.44 -36.07
CA LEU A 10 11.94 -0.53 -34.75
C LEU A 10 12.38 0.68 -33.92
N SER A 11 11.53 1.70 -33.82
CA SER A 11 11.79 2.86 -32.98
C SER A 11 11.64 2.47 -31.50
N PHE A 12 12.77 2.20 -30.84
CA PHE A 12 12.82 2.06 -29.39
C PHE A 12 12.53 3.41 -28.75
N THR A 13 11.31 3.64 -28.30
CA THR A 13 11.03 4.75 -27.38
C THR A 13 11.46 4.32 -25.98
N PRO A 14 12.40 5.04 -25.32
CA PRO A 14 12.69 4.75 -23.92
C PRO A 14 11.43 5.08 -23.10
N LYS A 15 10.83 4.05 -22.49
CA LYS A 15 9.73 4.23 -21.53
C LYS A 15 10.27 5.15 -20.41
N PRO A 16 9.58 6.28 -20.10
CA PRO A 16 10.00 7.16 -19.02
C PRO A 16 10.16 6.35 -17.73
N PRO A 17 11.18 6.66 -16.90
CA PRO A 17 11.32 6.01 -15.61
C PRO A 17 10.03 6.22 -14.80
N GLU A 18 9.39 5.12 -14.40
CA GLU A 18 8.31 5.16 -13.42
C GLU A 18 8.89 5.79 -12.16
N ILE A 19 8.39 6.99 -11.81
CA ILE A 19 8.77 7.69 -10.60
C ILE A 19 8.19 6.87 -9.45
N VAL A 20 9.00 5.99 -8.87
CA VAL A 20 8.65 5.29 -7.64
C VAL A 20 8.64 6.37 -6.56
N GLU A 21 7.45 6.82 -6.17
CA GLU A 21 7.32 7.72 -5.02
C GLU A 21 8.01 7.04 -3.84
N VAL A 22 9.09 7.66 -3.37
CA VAL A 22 9.86 7.16 -2.23
C VAL A 22 8.92 7.26 -1.04
N GLU A 23 8.28 6.14 -0.69
CA GLU A 23 7.40 6.07 0.47
C GLU A 23 8.20 6.46 1.70
N ASP A 24 7.87 7.64 2.23
CA ASP A 24 8.45 8.26 3.39
C ASP A 24 8.32 7.29 4.57
N TYR A 25 9.38 6.53 4.84
CA TYR A 25 9.36 5.34 5.71
C TYR A 25 8.85 5.78 7.09
N PRO A 26 7.59 5.50 7.46
CA PRO A 26 6.93 6.26 8.51
C PRO A 26 7.37 5.88 9.93
N GLY A 27 8.44 5.09 10.04
CA GLY A 27 8.99 4.57 11.28
C GLY A 27 8.28 3.29 11.74
N PRO A 28 8.72 2.73 12.89
CA PRO A 28 8.17 1.48 13.39
C PRO A 28 6.71 1.66 13.83
N VAL A 29 5.88 0.68 13.47
CA VAL A 29 4.45 0.68 13.81
C VAL A 29 4.26 0.41 15.31
N ASN A 30 3.37 1.18 15.93
CA ASN A 30 2.93 0.95 17.30
C ASN A 30 1.71 0.03 17.31
N LYS A 31 0.60 0.48 16.69
CA LYS A 31 -0.65 -0.29 16.61
C LYS A 31 -1.55 0.19 15.48
N ILE A 32 -2.46 -0.69 15.07
CA ILE A 32 -3.57 -0.37 14.17
C ILE A 32 -4.78 0.01 15.03
N LEU A 33 -5.35 1.18 14.74
CA LEU A 33 -6.48 1.73 15.49
C LEU A 33 -7.82 1.36 14.86
N ASN A 34 -7.90 1.43 13.53
CA ASN A 34 -9.13 1.21 12.82
C ASN A 34 -8.90 0.63 11.42
N ALA A 35 -9.96 0.11 10.82
CA ALA A 35 -9.98 -0.34 9.45
C ALA A 35 -11.19 0.24 8.72
N ARG A 36 -10.98 0.66 7.48
CA ARG A 36 -12.01 1.19 6.58
C ARG A 36 -11.95 0.43 5.26
N LYS A 37 -13.12 0.19 4.66
CA LYS A 37 -13.21 -0.29 3.28
C LYS A 37 -13.33 0.92 2.35
N ILE A 38 -12.53 0.93 1.30
CA ILE A 38 -12.57 1.93 0.24
C ILE A 38 -12.67 1.24 -1.10
N ARG A 39 -13.24 1.91 -2.09
CA ARG A 39 -13.26 1.44 -3.47
C ARG A 39 -12.41 2.37 -4.31
N LEU A 40 -11.28 1.87 -4.79
CA LEU A 40 -10.31 2.63 -5.60
C LEU A 40 -10.16 1.91 -6.94
N ASN A 41 -10.27 2.64 -8.06
CA ASN A 41 -10.18 2.08 -9.42
C ASN A 41 -11.08 0.85 -9.65
N GLY A 42 -12.29 0.87 -9.08
CA GLY A 42 -13.27 -0.21 -9.20
C GLY A 42 -13.00 -1.43 -8.33
N LYS A 43 -11.85 -1.51 -7.63
CA LYS A 43 -11.48 -2.58 -6.72
C LYS A 43 -11.80 -2.20 -5.27
N ASP A 44 -12.33 -3.14 -4.52
CA ASP A 44 -12.53 -2.99 -3.09
C ASP A 44 -11.22 -3.25 -2.35
N GLN A 45 -10.73 -2.24 -1.65
CA GLN A 45 -9.51 -2.29 -0.84
C GLN A 45 -9.83 -2.01 0.62
N ARG A 46 -8.96 -2.49 1.50
CA ARG A 46 -9.01 -2.19 2.95
C ARG A 46 -7.83 -1.30 3.30
N GLN A 47 -8.13 -0.19 3.95
CA GLN A 47 -7.14 0.67 4.57
C GLN A 47 -7.21 0.53 6.09
N TYR A 48 -6.05 0.62 6.71
CA TYR A 48 -5.85 0.52 8.14
C TYR A 48 -5.27 1.83 8.65
N LEU A 49 -5.88 2.37 9.71
CA LEU A 49 -5.36 3.55 10.40
C LEU A 49 -4.23 3.10 11.32
N VAL A 50 -3.01 3.44 10.96
CA VAL A 50 -1.78 3.02 11.64
C VAL A 50 -1.24 4.17 12.47
N ARG A 51 -0.96 3.88 13.74
CA ARG A 51 -0.22 4.76 14.65
C ARG A 51 1.23 4.31 14.74
N PHE A 52 2.16 5.22 14.51
CA PHE A 52 3.60 4.96 14.60
C PHE A 52 4.12 5.15 16.03
N LYS A 53 5.24 4.52 16.36
CA LYS A 53 5.89 4.69 17.66
C LYS A 53 6.43 6.11 17.79
N ASN A 54 6.28 6.69 18.97
CA ASN A 54 6.76 8.03 19.32
C ASN A 54 6.21 9.15 18.42
N GLN A 55 5.11 8.91 17.73
CA GLN A 55 4.41 9.92 16.93
C GLN A 55 3.05 10.24 17.55
N THR A 56 2.64 11.50 17.39
CA THR A 56 1.34 11.99 17.84
C THR A 56 0.23 11.53 16.90
N ALA A 57 -1.02 11.64 17.36
CA ALA A 57 -2.20 11.24 16.59
C ALA A 57 -2.31 11.94 15.23
N ASP A 58 -1.73 13.15 15.11
CA ASP A 58 -1.75 13.94 13.86
C ASP A 58 -0.93 13.30 12.74
N LYS A 59 -0.02 12.37 13.08
CA LYS A 59 0.81 11.65 12.12
C LYS A 59 0.30 10.24 11.82
N ASP A 60 -0.87 9.87 12.33
CA ASP A 60 -1.49 8.59 11.99
C ASP A 60 -1.82 8.57 10.49
N LYS A 61 -1.48 7.48 9.80
CA LYS A 61 -1.68 7.33 8.36
C LYS A 61 -2.64 6.19 8.05
N LEU A 62 -3.42 6.36 6.99
CA LEU A 62 -4.22 5.29 6.40
C LEU A 62 -3.36 4.56 5.37
N LEU A 63 -3.04 3.29 5.64
CA LEU A 63 -2.19 2.47 4.80
C LEU A 63 -2.93 1.22 4.33
N GLU A 64 -2.58 0.74 3.14
CA GLU A 64 -3.03 -0.57 2.64
C GLU A 64 -2.33 -1.72 3.38
N GLU A 65 -2.85 -2.94 3.30
CA GLU A 65 -2.27 -4.12 3.98
C GLU A 65 -0.79 -4.33 3.61
N ASP A 66 -0.43 -4.07 2.35
CA ASP A 66 0.93 -4.26 1.83
C ASP A 66 1.90 -3.13 2.21
N ALA A 67 1.37 -1.92 2.49
CA ALA A 67 2.16 -0.74 2.82
C ALA A 67 2.50 -0.64 4.32
N ILE A 68 2.06 -1.58 5.16
CA ILE A 68 2.29 -1.55 6.61
C ILE A 68 3.57 -2.32 6.95
N PRO A 69 4.59 -1.67 7.53
CA PRO A 69 5.76 -2.36 8.06
C PRO A 69 5.35 -3.40 9.12
N ASP A 70 5.83 -4.64 8.97
CA ASP A 70 5.44 -5.79 9.81
C ASP A 70 3.92 -5.99 9.92
N GLY A 71 3.18 -5.61 8.87
CA GLY A 71 1.72 -5.52 8.86
C GLY A 71 1.03 -6.79 9.34
N LYS A 72 1.55 -7.98 8.99
CA LYS A 72 0.98 -9.27 9.40
C LYS A 72 0.80 -9.38 10.92
N ILE A 73 1.82 -9.03 11.70
CA ILE A 73 1.78 -9.17 13.17
C ILE A 73 0.76 -8.19 13.75
N HIS A 74 0.79 -6.94 13.29
CA HIS A 74 -0.10 -5.89 13.76
C HIS A 74 -1.56 -6.16 13.37
N LEU A 75 -1.80 -6.68 12.16
CA LEU A 75 -3.12 -7.06 11.66
C LEU A 75 -3.71 -8.24 12.43
N ILE A 76 -2.91 -9.26 12.76
CA ILE A 76 -3.36 -10.38 13.59
C ILE A 76 -3.84 -9.86 14.95
N ARG A 77 -3.03 -9.03 15.62
CA ARG A 77 -3.38 -8.43 16.92
C ARG A 77 -4.66 -7.60 16.85
N PHE A 78 -4.78 -6.75 15.83
CA PHE A 78 -5.97 -5.94 15.58
C PHE A 78 -7.23 -6.79 15.30
N ARG A 79 -7.10 -7.83 14.47
CA ARG A 79 -8.21 -8.75 14.18
C ARG A 79 -8.63 -9.53 15.43
N ALA A 80 -7.68 -9.92 16.28
CA ALA A 80 -7.97 -10.58 17.55
C ALA A 80 -8.72 -9.66 18.52
N SER A 81 -8.25 -8.43 18.74
CA SER A 81 -8.89 -7.47 19.65
C SER A 81 -10.33 -7.14 19.23
N ARG A 82 -10.56 -6.96 17.93
CA ARG A 82 -11.90 -6.68 17.37
C ARG A 82 -12.90 -7.82 17.56
N ARG A 83 -12.47 -9.07 17.65
CA ARG A 83 -13.37 -10.20 17.91
C ARG A 83 -13.87 -10.18 19.35
N THR A 84 -12.99 -9.85 20.29
CA THR A 84 -13.32 -9.82 21.73
C THR A 84 -14.28 -8.68 22.06
N GLU A 85 -14.08 -7.50 21.45
CA GLU A 85 -14.99 -6.35 21.60
C GLU A 85 -16.44 -6.69 21.20
N LYS A 86 -16.62 -7.47 20.13
CA LYS A 86 -17.95 -7.82 19.62
C LYS A 86 -18.67 -8.92 20.43
N SER A 87 -17.97 -9.63 21.31
CA SER A 87 -18.57 -10.71 22.10
C SER A 87 -19.09 -10.27 23.46
N HIS A 88 -18.79 -9.04 23.88
CA HIS A 88 -19.24 -8.45 25.15
C HIS A 88 -20.39 -7.44 24.98
N GLN A 89 -20.99 -7.39 23.79
CA GLN A 89 -22.18 -6.60 23.46
C GLN A 89 -23.34 -7.55 23.19
#